data_AF-A0A1H0UD43-F1
#
_entry.id   AF-A0A1H0UD43-F1
#
_cell.length_a   1.000
_cell.length_b   1.000
_cell.length_c   1.000
_cell.angle_alpha   90.00
_cell.angle_beta   90.00
_cell.angle_gamma   90.00
#
_symmetry.space_group_name_H-M   'P 1'
#
loop_
_entity.id
_entity.type
_entity.pdbx_description
1 polymer ?
#
loop_
_entity_poly.entity_id
_entity_poly.type
_entity_poly.pdbx_seq_one_letter_code
_entity_poly.pdbx_strand_id
1 'polypeptide(L)'
;MENQIAFQHSGLTFLIIAHVVVAIIGLILSHVGEKSIITDRKNKYIFFILSLMYSLVFPQIVISALLNLHLTWGVSSTVFRLCTWGSFVIYVLLQMLVYRVLNRIEED
;
A
#
# COMPACT_ATOMS: atom_id res chain seq x y z
N MET A 1 -25.18 -10.93 9.33
CA MET A 1 -24.24 -9.90 9.82
C MET A 1 -22.88 -10.48 10.19
N GLU A 2 -22.78 -11.53 11.02
CA GLU A 2 -21.48 -12.14 11.40
C GLU A 2 -20.62 -12.59 10.21
N ASN A 3 -21.21 -13.28 9.23
CA ASN A 3 -20.46 -13.73 8.04
C ASN A 3 -19.91 -12.56 7.19
N GLN A 4 -20.55 -11.39 7.22
CA GLN A 4 -20.08 -10.21 6.50
C GLN A 4 -18.96 -9.50 7.26
N ILE A 5 -19.01 -9.49 8.60
CA ILE A 5 -17.96 -8.95 9.47
C ILE A 5 -16.70 -9.82 9.36
N ALA A 6 -16.84 -11.15 9.42
CA ALA A 6 -15.72 -12.08 9.24
C ALA A 6 -15.08 -11.95 7.85
N PHE A 7 -15.89 -11.80 6.79
CA PHE A 7 -15.40 -11.56 5.43
C PHE A 7 -14.64 -10.23 5.32
N GLN A 8 -15.14 -9.15 5.93
CA GLN A 8 -14.44 -7.86 5.99
C GLN A 8 -13.09 -7.96 6.69
N HIS A 9 -13.04 -8.60 7.85
CA HIS A 9 -11.80 -8.76 8.60
C HIS A 9 -10.77 -9.57 7.80
N SER A 10 -11.17 -10.70 7.21
CA SER A 10 -10.25 -11.55 6.45
C SER A 10 -9.68 -10.85 5.21
N GLY A 11 -10.52 -10.13 4.44
CA GLY A 11 -10.08 -9.38 3.26
C GLY A 11 -9.21 -8.17 3.60
N LEU A 12 -9.56 -7.42 4.65
CA LEU A 12 -8.78 -6.28 5.14
C LEU A 12 -7.39 -6.74 5.63
N THR A 13 -7.35 -7.81 6.43
CA THR A 13 -6.09 -8.38 6.94
C THR A 13 -5.19 -8.83 5.79
N PHE A 14 -5.74 -9.53 4.78
CA PHE A 14 -4.97 -9.94 3.61
C PHE A 14 -4.35 -8.74 2.88
N LEU A 15 -5.13 -7.67 2.66
CA LEU A 15 -4.64 -6.48 1.98
C LEU A 15 -3.58 -5.74 2.78
N ILE A 16 -3.75 -5.58 4.09
CA ILE A 16 -2.72 -4.99 4.95
C ILE A 16 -1.42 -5.79 4.85
N ILE A 17 -1.50 -7.12 4.95
CA ILE A 17 -0.34 -8.01 4.81
C ILE A 17 0.33 -7.81 3.44
N ALA A 18 -0.45 -7.77 2.35
CA ALA A 18 0.08 -7.55 1.01
C ALA A 18 0.83 -6.21 0.88
N HIS A 19 0.28 -5.12 1.44
CA HIS A 19 0.94 -3.82 1.44
C HIS A 19 2.23 -3.82 2.27
N VAL A 20 2.22 -4.47 3.44
CA VAL A 20 3.41 -4.60 4.30
C VAL A 20 4.51 -5.42 3.60
N VAL A 21 4.16 -6.53 2.95
CA VAL A 21 5.10 -7.35 2.18
C VAL A 21 5.75 -6.53 1.06
N VAL A 22 4.97 -5.73 0.32
CA VAL A 22 5.51 -4.82 -0.71
C VAL A 22 6.47 -3.79 -0.12
N ALA A 23 6.14 -3.19 1.03
CA ALA A 23 7.03 -2.24 1.71
C ALA A 23 8.36 -2.89 2.13
N ILE A 24 8.32 -4.13 2.66
CA ILE A 24 9.52 -4.90 3.01
C ILE A 24 10.35 -5.22 1.77
N ILE A 25 9.72 -5.67 0.68
CA ILE A 25 10.41 -5.93 -0.59
C ILE A 25 11.07 -4.65 -1.11
N GLY A 26 10.39 -3.51 -1.05
CA GLY A 26 10.97 -2.21 -1.42
C GLY A 26 12.21 -1.85 -0.60
N LEU A 27 12.19 -2.13 0.71
CA LEU A 27 13.36 -1.93 1.57
C LEU A 27 14.52 -2.87 1.18
N ILE A 28 14.24 -4.16 0.94
CA ILE A 28 15.27 -5.13 0.53
C ILE A 28 15.89 -4.72 -0.80
N LEU A 29 15.08 -4.39 -1.80
CA LEU A 29 15.55 -3.94 -3.11
C LEU A 29 16.39 -2.66 -3.01
N SER A 30 16.06 -1.76 -2.08
CA SER A 30 16.88 -0.58 -1.78
C SER A 30 18.15 -0.86 -0.98
N HIS A 31 18.40 -2.08 -0.52
CA HIS A 31 19.66 -2.45 0.16
C HIS A 31 20.58 -3.36 -0.66
N VAL A 32 20.06 -4.15 -1.60
CA VAL A 32 20.82 -5.22 -2.26
C VAL A 32 21.50 -4.79 -3.57
N GLY A 33 21.10 -3.68 -4.20
CA GLY A 33 21.73 -3.21 -5.45
C GLY A 33 23.09 -2.53 -5.24
N GLU A 34 24.11 -2.91 -6.02
CA GLU A 34 25.41 -2.18 -6.13
C GLU A 34 25.21 -0.71 -6.53
N LYS A 35 24.11 -0.41 -7.23
CA LYS A 35 23.46 0.90 -7.26
C LYS A 35 22.20 0.79 -6.43
N SER A 36 22.33 1.13 -5.16
CA SER A 36 21.21 1.20 -4.25
C SER A 36 20.12 2.06 -4.86
N ILE A 37 18.88 1.56 -4.88
CA ILE A 37 17.70 2.30 -5.36
C ILE A 37 17.72 3.69 -4.70
N ILE A 38 17.83 3.80 -3.37
CA ILE A 38 18.06 5.07 -2.66
C ILE A 38 19.51 5.16 -2.21
N THR A 39 20.25 6.21 -2.58
CA THR A 39 21.70 6.26 -2.35
C THR A 39 22.07 6.55 -0.89
N ASP A 40 21.36 7.43 -0.18
CA ASP A 40 21.59 7.67 1.25
C ASP A 40 20.88 6.65 2.16
N ARG A 41 21.59 6.12 3.17
CA ARG A 41 21.01 5.24 4.20
C ARG A 41 19.86 5.90 4.95
N LYS A 42 19.93 7.20 5.24
CA LYS A 42 18.85 7.91 5.95
C LYS A 42 17.54 7.89 5.17
N ASN A 43 17.61 8.09 3.86
CA ASN A 43 16.45 8.12 2.98
C ASN A 43 15.81 6.74 2.79
N LYS A 44 16.58 5.65 2.93
CA LYS A 44 16.02 4.27 2.97
C LYS A 44 15.10 4.05 4.17
N TYR A 45 15.50 4.53 5.34
CA TYR A 45 14.68 4.42 6.56
C TYR A 45 13.45 5.32 6.49
N ILE A 46 13.60 6.54 5.97
CA ILE A 46 12.47 7.46 5.76
C ILE A 46 11.47 6.84 4.77
N PHE A 47 11.96 6.33 3.64
CA PHE A 47 11.13 5.60 2.67
C PHE A 47 10.38 4.48 3.36
N PHE A 48 11.08 3.58 4.06
CA PHE A 48 10.44 2.45 4.73
C PHE A 48 9.41 2.84 5.78
N ILE A 49 9.71 3.83 6.63
CA ILE A 49 8.76 4.32 7.65
C ILE A 49 7.50 4.88 6.97
N LEU A 50 7.67 5.72 5.94
CA LEU A 50 6.54 6.26 5.19
C LEU A 50 5.74 5.16 4.48
N SER A 51 6.44 4.19 3.87
CA SER A 51 5.80 3.04 3.23
C SER A 51 4.97 2.26 4.22
N LEU A 52 5.50 2.00 5.41
CA LEU A 52 4.88 1.19 6.46
C LEU A 52 3.70 1.91 7.12
N MET A 53 3.82 3.22 7.37
CA MET A 53 2.69 4.06 7.80
C MET A 53 1.56 4.03 6.77
N TYR A 54 1.89 4.18 5.48
CA TYR A 54 0.90 4.05 4.42
C TYR A 54 0.29 2.65 4.35
N SER A 55 1.08 1.58 4.50
CA SER A 55 0.59 0.20 4.49
C SER A 55 -0.46 -0.07 5.56
N LEU A 56 -0.39 0.64 6.69
CA LEU A 56 -1.31 0.44 7.81
C LEU A 56 -2.55 1.34 7.71
N VAL A 57 -2.36 2.60 7.32
CA VAL A 57 -3.43 3.60 7.33
C VAL A 57 -4.26 3.57 6.04
N PHE A 58 -3.60 3.49 4.88
CA PHE A 58 -4.27 3.64 3.58
C PHE A 58 -5.26 2.51 3.29
N PRO A 59 -4.93 1.21 3.47
CA PRO A 59 -5.89 0.13 3.24
C PRO A 59 -7.12 0.24 4.15
N GLN A 60 -6.95 0.69 5.39
CA GLN A 60 -8.08 0.87 6.30
C GLN A 60 -9.05 1.95 5.82
N ILE A 61 -8.53 3.11 5.43
CA ILE A 61 -9.36 4.22 4.93
C ILE A 61 -10.08 3.79 3.63
N VAL A 62 -9.34 3.25 2.68
CA VAL A 62 -9.87 2.91 1.35
C VAL A 62 -10.87 1.76 1.41
N ILE A 63 -10.56 0.67 2.13
CA ILE A 63 -11.47 -0.47 2.23
C ILE A 63 -12.73 -0.08 3.00
N SER A 64 -12.62 0.70 4.08
CA SER A 64 -13.79 1.19 4.81
C SER A 64 -14.71 2.04 3.93
N ALA A 65 -14.13 2.91 3.10
CA ALA A 65 -14.88 3.72 2.14
C ALA A 65 -15.55 2.87 1.05
N LEU A 66 -14.80 1.95 0.42
CA LEU A 66 -15.33 1.05 -0.62
C LEU A 66 -16.41 0.12 -0.09
N LEU A 67 -16.26 -0.33 1.15
CA LEU A 67 -17.22 -1.19 1.82
C LEU A 67 -18.51 -0.43 2.14
N ASN A 68 -18.40 0.82 2.61
CA ASN A 68 -19.57 1.67 2.80
C ASN A 68 -20.32 1.87 1.47
N LEU A 69 -19.60 2.12 0.37
CA LEU A 69 -20.20 2.18 -0.96
C LEU A 69 -20.89 0.87 -1.35
N HIS A 70 -20.27 -0.28 -1.07
CA HIS A 70 -20.86 -1.59 -1.35
C HIS A 70 -22.16 -1.84 -0.56
N LEU A 71 -22.15 -1.57 0.74
CA LEU A 71 -23.26 -1.87 1.65
C LEU A 71 -24.41 -0.86 1.55
N THR A 72 -24.08 0.43 1.43
CA THR A 72 -25.07 1.52 1.48
C THR A 72 -25.64 1.83 0.10
N TRP A 73 -24.82 1.75 -0.95
CA TRP A 73 -25.19 2.16 -2.30
C TRP A 73 -25.38 0.98 -3.26
N GLY A 74 -25.26 -0.26 -2.77
CA GLY A 74 -25.51 -1.47 -3.55
C GLY A 74 -24.53 -1.68 -4.71
N VAL A 75 -23.33 -1.10 -4.64
CA VAL A 75 -22.27 -1.30 -5.65
C VAL A 75 -22.04 -2.79 -5.85
N SER A 76 -21.85 -3.28 -7.07
CA SER A 76 -21.67 -4.72 -7.29
C SER A 76 -20.39 -5.25 -6.65
N SER A 77 -20.40 -6.53 -6.22
CA SER A 77 -19.20 -7.17 -5.64
C SER A 77 -18.02 -7.26 -6.62
N THR A 78 -18.28 -7.15 -7.93
CA THR A 78 -17.24 -7.08 -8.96
C THR A 78 -16.55 -5.73 -8.95
N VAL A 79 -17.33 -4.63 -8.90
CA VAL A 79 -16.78 -3.26 -8.82
C VAL A 79 -16.02 -3.08 -7.52
N PHE A 80 -16.55 -3.56 -6.39
CA PHE A 80 -15.84 -3.56 -5.11
C PHE A 80 -14.47 -4.24 -5.20
N ARG A 81 -14.39 -5.44 -5.80
CA ARG A 81 -13.13 -6.18 -5.98
C ARG A 81 -12.15 -5.46 -6.90
N LEU A 82 -12.63 -4.91 -8.01
CA LEU A 82 -11.81 -4.14 -8.96
C LEU A 82 -11.23 -2.88 -8.31
N CYS A 83 -12.04 -2.10 -7.58
CA CYS A 83 -11.57 -0.92 -6.87
C CYS A 83 -10.56 -1.27 -5.77
N THR A 84 -10.78 -2.39 -5.09
CA THR A 84 -9.85 -2.89 -4.06
C THR A 84 -8.49 -3.24 -4.68
N TRP A 85 -8.45 -3.99 -5.77
CA TRP A 85 -7.21 -4.28 -6.50
C TRP A 85 -6.58 -3.02 -7.12
N GLY A 86 -7.39 -2.13 -7.68
CA GLY A 86 -6.93 -0.86 -8.21
C GLY A 86 -6.24 -0.01 -7.15
N SER A 87 -6.77 0.01 -5.92
CA SER A 87 -6.14 0.73 -4.80
C SER A 87 -4.76 0.17 -4.44
N PHE A 88 -4.57 -1.15 -4.52
CA PHE A 88 -3.27 -1.79 -4.31
C PHE A 88 -2.27 -1.42 -5.41
N VAL A 89 -2.72 -1.39 -6.67
CA VAL A 89 -1.87 -0.96 -7.79
C VAL A 89 -1.46 0.50 -7.62
N ILE A 90 -2.41 1.39 -7.26
CA ILE A 90 -2.11 2.81 -6.98
C ILE A 90 -1.10 2.94 -5.84
N TYR A 91 -1.21 2.12 -4.79
CA TYR A 91 -0.23 2.09 -3.71
C TYR A 91 1.17 1.73 -4.23
N VAL A 92 1.31 0.69 -5.05
CA VAL A 92 2.61 0.32 -5.65
C VAL A 92 3.18 1.44 -6.50
N LEU A 93 2.34 2.12 -7.30
CA LEU A 93 2.76 3.28 -8.10
C LEU A 93 3.22 4.45 -7.23
N LEU A 94 2.52 4.73 -6.13
CA LEU A 94 2.91 5.75 -5.15
C LEU A 94 4.25 5.41 -4.49
N GLN A 95 4.49 4.14 -4.15
CA GLN A 95 5.80 3.71 -3.63
C GLN A 95 6.92 4.01 -4.63
N MET A 96 6.71 3.71 -5.91
CA MET A 96 7.67 4.04 -6.97
C MET A 96 7.86 5.55 -7.17
N LEU A 97 6.81 6.35 -6.98
CA LEU A 97 6.88 7.81 -7.06
C LEU A 97 7.67 8.40 -5.90
N VAL A 98 7.36 8.02 -4.65
CA VAL A 98 8.07 8.47 -3.45
C VAL A 98 9.55 8.12 -3.56
N TYR A 99 9.84 6.91 -4.02
CA TYR A 99 11.19 6.49 -4.36
C TYR A 99 11.88 7.50 -5.30
N ARG A 100 11.27 7.80 -6.46
CA ARG A 100 11.87 8.69 -7.46
C ARG A 100 12.10 10.11 -6.91
N VAL A 101 11.20 10.59 -6.07
CA VAL A 101 11.33 11.92 -5.44
C VAL A 101 12.49 11.95 -4.46
N LEU A 102 12.63 10.93 -3.60
CA LEU A 102 13.71 10.87 -2.62
C LEU A 102 15.09 10.82 -3.29
N ASN A 103 15.22 10.12 -4.41
CA ASN A 103 16.45 10.11 -5.20
C ASN A 103 16.76 11.44 -5.86
N ARG A 104 15.76 12.12 -6.41
CA ARG A 104 15.97 13.40 -7.10
C ARG A 104 16.48 14.48 -6.13
N ILE A 105 15.98 14.49 -4.90
CA ILE A 105 16.44 15.41 -3.84
C ILE A 105 17.91 15.16 -3.48
N GLU A 106 18.47 13.97 -3.75
CA GLU A 106 19.89 13.70 -3.54
C GLU A 106 20.79 14.15 -4.72
N GLU A 107 20.23 14.26 -5.92
CA GLU A 107 20.97 14.65 -7.14
C GLU A 107 21.07 16.18 -7.32
N ASP A 108 20.13 16.93 -6.77
CA ASP A 108 20.04 18.41 -6.80
C ASP A 108 20.74 19.06 -5.58
#